data_AF-J3MBJ6-F1
#
_entry.id   AF-J3MBJ6-F1
#
_cell.length_a   1.000
_cell.length_b   1.000
_cell.length_c   1.000
_cell.angle_alpha   90.00
_cell.angle_beta   90.00
_cell.angle_gamma   90.00
#
_symmetry.space_group_name_H-M   'P 1'
#
loop_
_entity.id
_entity.type
_entity.pdbx_description
1 polymer ?
#
loop_
_entity_poly.entity_id
_entity_poly.type
_entity_poly.pdbx_seq_one_letter_code
_entity_poly.pdbx_strand_id
1 'polypeptide(L)'
;MGIVSLLEFLRIYRLLSPIQLWQQPDSFQWRWSSSGLYSTRSAYNALFMGREIFQEAFLWKAAPNRCCYFCWLVAHQRCWTADRLSRRGLPRPPHCVLCDQAPETIDHILIGCPESRQLWWLILNAISLPRLTPMSQCSFGGWWGLQWDKIPRRQRKGFDMIVTLIAWSIWKERNAQVFNHQASAWSLVGSGEGCC
;
A
#
# COMPACT_ATOMS: atom_id res chain seq x y z
N MET A 1 31.47 37.09 -22.78
CA MET A 1 30.22 36.48 -22.25
C MET A 1 29.96 35.19 -23.03
N GLY A 2 29.82 34.05 -22.35
CA GLY A 2 29.62 32.76 -23.02
C GLY A 2 28.21 32.63 -23.61
N ILE A 3 28.09 31.86 -24.70
CA ILE A 3 26.81 31.59 -25.40
C ILE A 3 25.71 31.09 -24.44
N VAL A 4 26.08 30.29 -23.44
CA VAL A 4 25.15 29.76 -22.43
C VAL A 4 24.52 30.89 -21.61
N SER A 5 25.31 31.84 -21.14
CA SER A 5 24.82 32.99 -20.37
C SER A 5 23.87 33.88 -21.18
N LEU A 6 24.12 34.00 -22.49
CA LEU A 6 23.26 34.76 -23.40
C LEU A 6 21.90 34.07 -23.60
N LEU A 7 21.88 32.74 -23.67
CA LEU A 7 20.66 31.94 -23.78
C LEU A 7 19.81 31.99 -22.49
N GLU A 8 20.44 31.92 -21.32
CA GLU A 8 19.75 32.08 -20.05
C GLU A 8 19.13 33.48 -19.91
N PHE A 9 19.89 34.52 -20.29
CA PHE A 9 19.39 35.89 -20.30
C PHE A 9 18.16 36.05 -21.21
N LEU A 10 18.21 35.55 -22.45
CA LEU A 10 17.08 35.63 -23.38
C LEU A 10 15.85 34.85 -22.89
N ARG A 11 16.06 33.73 -22.18
CA ARG A 11 14.97 32.94 -21.57
C ARG A 11 14.29 33.73 -20.46
N ILE A 12 15.06 34.32 -19.56
CA ILE A 12 14.52 35.14 -18.47
C ILE A 12 13.85 36.40 -19.04
N TYR A 13 14.49 37.07 -20.00
CA TYR A 13 13.94 38.25 -20.65
C TYR A 13 12.59 37.97 -21.30
N ARG A 14 12.41 36.85 -22.01
CA ARG A 14 11.10 36.45 -22.56
C ARG A 14 10.04 36.24 -21.49
N LEU A 15 10.40 35.69 -20.33
CA LEU A 15 9.46 35.46 -19.24
C LEU A 15 9.08 36.75 -18.51
N LEU A 16 10.01 37.70 -18.40
CA LEU A 16 9.81 38.95 -17.68
C LEU A 16 9.30 40.10 -18.57
N SER A 17 9.55 40.06 -19.88
CA SER A 17 9.12 41.08 -20.85
C SER A 17 7.64 41.46 -20.76
N PRO A 18 6.68 40.53 -20.54
CA PRO A 18 5.27 40.90 -20.40
C PRO A 18 4.87 41.35 -18.98
N ILE A 19 5.77 41.27 -17.99
CA ILE A 19 5.47 41.60 -16.61
C ILE A 19 5.62 43.12 -16.41
N GLN A 20 4.51 43.81 -16.19
CA GLN A 20 4.52 45.20 -15.76
C GLN A 20 4.53 45.26 -14.23
N LEU A 21 5.55 45.92 -13.67
CA LEU A 21 5.62 46.21 -12.24
C LEU A 21 4.77 47.43 -11.92
N TRP A 22 4.07 47.37 -10.79
CA TRP A 22 3.22 48.44 -10.31
C TRP A 22 3.90 49.12 -9.12
N GLN A 23 3.66 50.42 -8.90
CA GLN A 23 4.22 51.13 -7.73
C GLN A 23 3.51 50.81 -6.40
N GLN A 24 2.59 49.85 -6.40
CA GLN A 24 1.94 49.43 -5.17
C GLN A 24 2.85 48.49 -4.37
N PRO A 25 2.82 48.55 -3.03
CA PRO A 25 3.56 47.62 -2.20
C PRO A 25 3.07 46.18 -2.44
N ASP A 26 4.00 45.24 -2.47
CA ASP A 26 3.70 43.83 -2.66
C ASP A 26 2.74 43.31 -1.57
N SER A 27 1.77 42.50 -1.99
CA SER A 27 0.83 41.84 -1.09
C SER A 27 0.95 40.33 -1.16
N PHE A 28 1.03 39.67 -0.01
CA PHE A 28 1.02 38.22 0.07
C PHE A 28 -0.38 37.70 -0.18
N GLN A 29 -0.55 36.92 -1.26
CA GLN A 29 -1.81 36.24 -1.56
C GLN A 29 -1.68 34.74 -1.31
N TRP A 30 -2.56 34.22 -0.48
CA TRP A 30 -2.67 32.79 -0.21
C TRP A 30 -3.35 32.08 -1.38
N ARG A 31 -2.55 31.41 -2.20
CA ARG A 31 -2.97 30.72 -3.44
C ARG A 31 -4.07 29.67 -3.24
N TRP A 32 -4.17 29.09 -2.04
CA TRP A 32 -5.11 27.98 -1.74
C TRP A 32 -6.42 28.46 -1.09
N SER A 33 -6.77 29.73 -1.26
CA SER A 33 -8.09 30.28 -0.93
C SER A 33 -8.55 31.19 -2.06
N SER A 34 -9.84 31.11 -2.43
CA SER A 34 -10.45 32.02 -3.41
C SER A 34 -10.46 33.48 -2.96
N SER A 35 -10.41 33.72 -1.64
CA SER A 35 -10.29 35.07 -1.06
C SER A 35 -8.86 35.61 -1.04
N GLY A 36 -7.86 34.80 -1.39
CA GLY A 36 -6.44 35.16 -1.23
C GLY A 36 -5.97 35.31 0.21
N LEU A 37 -6.84 35.08 1.21
CA LEU A 37 -6.51 35.18 2.63
C LEU A 37 -6.04 33.84 3.20
N TYR A 38 -5.00 33.89 4.01
CA TYR A 38 -4.53 32.74 4.76
C TYR A 38 -5.52 32.37 5.87
N SER A 39 -5.74 31.07 6.04
CA SER A 39 -6.34 30.51 7.26
C SER A 39 -5.73 29.16 7.57
N THR A 40 -5.64 28.81 8.85
CA THR A 40 -5.16 27.49 9.30
C THR A 40 -5.94 26.35 8.62
N ARG A 41 -7.25 26.53 8.40
CA ARG A 41 -8.10 25.57 7.67
C ARG A 41 -7.67 25.40 6.21
N SER A 42 -7.45 26.49 5.48
CA SER A 42 -7.01 26.43 4.08
C SER A 42 -5.60 25.86 3.93
N ALA A 43 -4.70 26.16 4.86
CA ALA A 43 -3.36 25.59 4.92
C ALA A 43 -3.39 24.09 5.21
N TYR A 44 -4.18 23.66 6.19
CA TYR A 44 -4.39 22.25 6.48
C TYR A 44 -4.97 21.53 5.25
N ASN A 45 -6.02 22.05 4.64
CA ASN A 45 -6.60 21.44 3.44
C ASN A 45 -5.58 21.33 2.29
N ALA A 46 -4.77 22.37 2.05
CA ALA A 46 -3.72 22.36 1.03
C ALA A 46 -2.64 21.31 1.33
N LEU A 47 -2.21 21.18 2.59
CA LEU A 47 -1.28 20.13 3.05
C LEU A 47 -1.78 18.72 2.73
N PHE A 48 -3.09 18.53 2.68
CA PHE A 48 -3.72 17.24 2.41
C PHE A 48 -4.30 17.13 1.00
N MET A 49 -4.12 18.13 0.12
CA MET A 49 -4.53 18.02 -1.27
C MET A 49 -3.68 16.97 -1.98
N GLY A 50 -4.34 15.97 -2.57
CA GLY A 50 -3.66 14.84 -3.20
C GLY A 50 -3.30 13.72 -2.23
N ARG A 51 -3.74 13.75 -0.96
CA ARG A 51 -3.60 12.57 -0.10
C ARG A 51 -4.38 11.41 -0.70
N GLU A 52 -3.72 10.27 -0.91
CA GLU A 52 -4.43 9.00 -1.08
C GLU A 52 -5.07 8.68 0.27
N ILE A 53 -6.37 8.89 0.39
CA ILE A 53 -7.14 8.43 1.54
C ILE A 53 -7.22 6.91 1.40
N PHE A 54 -6.25 6.21 1.98
CA PHE A 54 -6.52 4.86 2.43
C PHE A 54 -7.75 4.98 3.34
N GLN A 55 -8.79 4.18 3.08
CA GLN A 55 -10.04 4.25 3.85
C GLN A 55 -9.81 3.66 5.25
N GLU A 56 -8.96 4.31 6.04
CA GLU A 56 -8.43 3.89 7.33
C GLU A 56 -9.55 3.69 8.34
N ALA A 57 -10.59 4.51 8.30
CA ALA A 57 -11.61 4.58 9.33
C ALA A 57 -12.41 3.28 9.52
N PHE A 58 -12.60 2.46 8.47
CA PHE A 58 -13.36 1.21 8.61
C PHE A 58 -12.49 0.06 9.12
N LEU A 59 -11.20 0.04 8.76
CA LEU A 59 -10.27 -1.04 9.12
C LEU A 59 -10.13 -1.15 10.64
N TRP A 60 -9.99 -0.01 11.33
CA TRP A 60 -9.83 0.04 12.79
C TRP A 60 -11.01 -0.55 13.59
N LYS A 61 -12.17 -0.75 12.96
CA LYS A 61 -13.37 -1.35 13.60
C LYS A 61 -13.64 -2.80 13.17
N ALA A 62 -12.86 -3.34 12.23
CA ALA A 62 -13.12 -4.63 11.60
C ALA A 62 -12.29 -5.78 12.20
N ALA A 63 -11.09 -5.51 12.73
CA ALA A 63 -10.17 -6.54 13.22
C ALA A 63 -9.38 -6.07 14.46
N PRO A 64 -8.63 -6.97 15.15
CA PRO A 64 -7.77 -6.57 16.25
C PRO A 64 -6.74 -5.51 15.83
N ASN A 65 -6.46 -4.54 16.71
CA ASN A 65 -5.59 -3.38 16.43
C ASN A 65 -4.23 -3.75 15.81
N ARG A 66 -3.64 -4.89 16.20
CA ARG A 66 -2.39 -5.39 15.63
C ARG A 66 -2.49 -5.69 14.14
N CYS A 67 -3.61 -6.28 13.71
CA CYS A 67 -3.85 -6.63 12.31
C CYS A 67 -4.14 -5.36 11.48
N CYS A 68 -4.91 -4.43 12.04
CA CYS A 68 -5.19 -3.13 11.39
C CYS A 68 -3.92 -2.30 11.21
N TYR A 69 -3.07 -2.25 12.25
CA TYR A 69 -1.76 -1.61 12.17
C TYR A 69 -0.86 -2.25 11.11
N PHE A 70 -0.88 -3.58 11.00
CA PHE A 70 -0.20 -4.27 9.91
C PHE A 70 -0.73 -3.86 8.53
N CYS A 71 -2.04 -3.85 8.31
CA CYS A 71 -2.62 -3.40 7.03
C CYS A 71 -2.25 -1.94 6.71
N TRP A 72 -2.17 -1.07 7.72
CA TRP A 72 -1.68 0.30 7.55
C TRP A 72 -0.21 0.33 7.10
N LEU A 73 0.65 -0.52 7.66
CA LEU A 73 2.04 -0.67 7.18
C LEU A 73 2.09 -1.16 5.74
N VAL A 74 1.22 -2.11 5.35
CA VAL A 74 1.13 -2.64 3.98
C VAL A 74 0.75 -1.51 3.02
N ALA A 75 -0.28 -0.73 3.34
CA ALA A 75 -0.75 0.38 2.51
C ALA A 75 0.35 1.43 2.25
N HIS A 76 1.26 1.61 3.20
CA HIS A 76 2.39 2.55 3.07
C HIS A 76 3.70 1.89 2.60
N GLN A 77 3.69 0.63 2.19
CA GLN A 77 4.89 -0.11 1.78
C GLN A 77 5.97 -0.08 2.89
N ARG A 78 5.52 -0.17 4.14
CA ARG A 78 6.34 -0.08 5.37
C ARG A 78 6.57 -1.42 6.06
N CYS A 79 6.30 -2.54 5.40
CA CYS A 79 6.65 -3.87 5.90
C CYS A 79 8.14 -4.19 5.63
N TRP A 80 8.78 -4.97 6.52
CA TRP A 80 10.17 -5.40 6.34
C TRP A 80 10.26 -6.65 5.45
N THR A 81 10.19 -6.43 4.14
CA THR A 81 10.36 -7.44 3.09
C THR A 81 11.78 -7.43 2.51
N ALA A 82 12.17 -8.48 1.79
CA ALA A 82 13.47 -8.54 1.11
C ALA A 82 13.68 -7.38 0.13
N ASP A 83 12.65 -6.99 -0.64
CA ASP A 83 12.71 -5.81 -1.50
C ASP A 83 13.05 -4.53 -0.70
N ARG A 84 12.40 -4.32 0.45
CA ARG A 84 12.67 -3.14 1.28
C ARG A 84 14.06 -3.16 1.92
N LEU A 85 14.55 -4.34 2.31
CA LEU A 85 15.93 -4.52 2.75
C LEU A 85 16.91 -4.17 1.61
N SER A 86 16.62 -4.62 0.39
CA SER A 86 17.42 -4.33 -0.81
C SER A 86 17.57 -2.83 -1.05
N ARG A 87 16.46 -2.07 -0.96
CA ARG A 87 16.46 -0.61 -1.13
C ARG A 87 17.28 0.14 -0.08
N ARG A 88 17.60 -0.51 1.04
CA ARG A 88 18.42 0.03 2.13
C ARG A 88 19.85 -0.53 2.14
N GLY A 89 20.23 -1.34 1.14
CA GLY A 89 21.55 -1.97 1.08
C GLY A 89 21.79 -3.02 2.17
N LEU A 90 20.73 -3.59 2.75
CA LEU A 90 20.83 -4.63 3.77
C LEU A 90 20.84 -6.03 3.12
N PRO A 91 21.52 -7.02 3.73
CA PRO A 91 21.48 -8.40 3.27
C PRO A 91 20.05 -8.92 3.15
N ARG A 92 19.78 -9.71 2.12
CA ARG A 92 18.45 -10.27 1.86
C ARG A 92 18.52 -11.64 1.19
N PRO A 93 17.50 -12.49 1.38
CA PRO A 93 17.33 -13.65 0.52
C PRO A 93 17.02 -13.24 -0.92
N PRO A 94 17.46 -14.04 -1.92
CA PRO A 94 17.19 -13.78 -3.33
C PRO A 94 15.71 -13.93 -3.69
N HIS A 95 15.03 -14.89 -3.05
CA HIS A 95 13.64 -15.24 -3.30
C HIS A 95 12.78 -15.12 -2.04
N CYS A 96 11.47 -15.19 -2.23
CA CYS A 96 10.46 -15.26 -1.19
C CYS A 96 10.66 -16.48 -0.31
N VAL A 97 10.68 -16.27 1.01
CA VAL A 97 10.92 -17.34 1.98
C VAL A 97 9.80 -18.40 1.95
N LEU A 98 8.58 -18.01 1.54
CA LEU A 98 7.44 -18.94 1.49
C LEU A 98 7.51 -19.90 0.29
N CYS A 99 7.85 -19.42 -0.91
CA CYS A 99 7.73 -20.22 -2.14
C CYS A 99 9.05 -20.46 -2.88
N ASP A 100 10.12 -19.75 -2.54
CA ASP A 100 11.46 -19.78 -3.17
C ASP A 100 11.47 -19.61 -4.71
N GLN A 101 10.41 -19.02 -5.29
CA GLN A 101 10.22 -18.93 -6.75
C GLN A 101 10.37 -17.51 -7.33
N ALA A 102 10.14 -16.47 -6.53
CA ALA A 102 10.13 -15.09 -7.02
C ALA A 102 10.67 -14.11 -5.96
N PRO A 103 11.09 -12.89 -6.35
CA PRO A 103 11.52 -11.86 -5.41
C PRO A 103 10.44 -11.50 -4.39
N GLU A 104 10.85 -11.31 -3.14
CA GLU A 104 9.92 -11.03 -2.04
C GLU A 104 9.50 -9.54 -2.01
N THR A 105 8.27 -9.27 -2.43
CA THR A 105 7.56 -8.00 -2.21
C THR A 105 6.36 -8.22 -1.30
N ILE A 106 5.79 -7.16 -0.72
CA ILE A 106 4.59 -7.31 0.14
C ILE A 106 3.40 -7.83 -0.67
N ASP A 107 3.25 -7.37 -1.92
CA ASP A 107 2.20 -7.82 -2.83
C ASP A 107 2.41 -9.29 -3.21
N HIS A 108 3.66 -9.68 -3.47
CA HIS A 108 3.97 -11.10 -3.69
C HIS A 108 3.64 -11.93 -2.45
N ILE A 109 4.13 -11.57 -1.27
CA ILE A 109 3.84 -12.32 -0.03
C ILE A 109 2.33 -12.47 0.19
N LEU A 110 1.55 -11.40 0.05
CA LEU A 110 0.14 -11.44 0.42
C LEU A 110 -0.75 -12.11 -0.61
N ILE A 111 -0.51 -11.91 -1.91
CA ILE A 111 -1.43 -12.38 -2.96
C ILE A 111 -0.74 -13.01 -4.18
N GLY A 112 0.54 -12.76 -4.42
CA GLY A 112 1.26 -13.33 -5.56
C GLY A 112 1.90 -14.70 -5.30
N CYS A 113 2.19 -15.01 -4.04
CA CYS A 113 2.86 -16.22 -3.60
C CYS A 113 1.92 -17.44 -3.73
N PRO A 114 2.36 -18.55 -4.36
CA PRO A 114 1.55 -19.77 -4.48
C PRO A 114 1.02 -20.28 -3.13
N GLU A 115 1.87 -20.34 -2.10
CA GLU A 115 1.49 -20.77 -0.74
C GLU A 115 0.39 -19.87 -0.16
N SER A 116 0.54 -18.55 -0.31
CA SER A 116 -0.45 -17.59 0.15
C SER A 116 -1.77 -17.73 -0.61
N ARG A 117 -1.72 -17.94 -1.92
CA ARG A 117 -2.91 -18.15 -2.77
C ARG A 117 -3.65 -19.42 -2.39
N GLN A 118 -2.94 -20.48 -2.01
CA GLN A 118 -3.55 -21.70 -1.49
C GLN A 118 -4.33 -21.40 -0.19
N LEU A 119 -3.75 -20.64 0.73
CA LEU A 119 -4.46 -20.24 1.96
C LEU A 119 -5.71 -19.40 1.67
N TRP A 120 -5.60 -18.43 0.76
CA TRP A 120 -6.76 -17.66 0.31
C TRP A 120 -7.87 -18.57 -0.22
N TRP A 121 -7.51 -19.50 -1.11
CA TRP A 121 -8.47 -20.42 -1.69
C TRP A 121 -9.11 -21.31 -0.63
N LEU A 122 -8.34 -21.90 0.29
CA LEU A 122 -8.85 -22.76 1.37
C LEU A 122 -9.88 -22.02 2.24
N ILE A 123 -9.52 -20.83 2.74
CA ILE A 123 -10.40 -20.07 3.66
C ILE A 123 -11.61 -19.53 2.91
N LEU A 124 -11.43 -18.97 1.71
CA LEU A 124 -12.54 -18.42 0.93
C LEU A 124 -13.49 -19.51 0.43
N ASN A 125 -12.99 -20.69 0.10
CA ASN A 125 -13.82 -21.83 -0.27
C ASN A 125 -14.63 -22.33 0.95
N ALA A 126 -14.03 -22.41 2.13
CA ALA A 126 -14.72 -22.80 3.37
C ALA A 126 -15.89 -21.88 3.74
N ILE A 127 -15.86 -20.61 3.31
CA ILE A 127 -16.94 -19.63 3.52
C ILE A 127 -17.79 -19.38 2.28
N SER A 128 -17.70 -20.25 1.26
CA SER A 128 -18.48 -20.17 0.01
C SER A 128 -18.27 -18.90 -0.82
N LEU A 129 -17.06 -18.31 -0.75
CA LEU A 129 -16.65 -17.14 -1.52
C LEU A 129 -15.39 -17.37 -2.39
N PRO A 130 -15.24 -18.51 -3.09
CA PRO A 130 -14.01 -18.82 -3.84
C PRO A 130 -13.71 -17.82 -4.97
N ARG A 131 -14.74 -17.11 -5.46
CA ARG A 131 -14.62 -16.08 -6.51
C ARG A 131 -13.78 -14.87 -6.10
N LEU A 132 -13.58 -14.66 -4.80
CA LEU A 132 -12.79 -13.55 -4.28
C LEU A 132 -11.28 -13.86 -4.23
N THR A 133 -10.89 -15.11 -4.51
CA THR A 133 -9.48 -15.53 -4.45
C THR A 133 -8.60 -14.66 -5.35
N PRO A 134 -7.47 -14.12 -4.85
CA PRO A 134 -6.53 -13.38 -5.69
C PRO A 134 -5.97 -14.27 -6.82
N MET A 135 -6.16 -13.85 -8.07
CA MET A 135 -5.73 -14.60 -9.26
C MET A 135 -4.76 -13.86 -10.18
N SER A 136 -4.49 -12.57 -9.96
CA SER A 136 -3.66 -11.74 -10.84
C SER A 136 -2.64 -10.89 -10.09
N GLN A 137 -1.58 -10.46 -10.81
CA GLN A 137 -0.45 -9.64 -10.34
C GLN A 137 -0.83 -8.16 -10.08
N CYS A 138 -2.05 -7.89 -9.59
CA CYS A 138 -2.38 -6.55 -9.08
C CYS A 138 -1.73 -6.34 -7.71
N SER A 139 -1.60 -5.10 -7.25
CA SER A 139 -1.21 -4.83 -5.86
C SER A 139 -2.28 -5.33 -4.89
N PHE A 140 -1.90 -5.65 -3.65
CA PHE A 140 -2.82 -6.11 -2.61
C PHE A 140 -3.94 -5.08 -2.36
N GLY A 141 -3.59 -3.80 -2.29
CA GLY A 141 -4.55 -2.71 -2.16
C GLY A 141 -5.49 -2.59 -3.36
N GLY A 142 -4.97 -2.76 -4.58
CA GLY A 142 -5.78 -2.76 -5.80
C GLY A 142 -6.78 -3.91 -5.86
N TRP A 143 -6.32 -5.13 -5.55
CA TRP A 143 -7.21 -6.30 -5.46
C TRP A 143 -8.27 -6.11 -4.38
N TRP A 144 -7.90 -5.67 -3.17
CA TRP A 144 -8.84 -5.45 -2.07
C TRP A 144 -9.90 -4.44 -2.49
N GLY A 145 -9.51 -3.28 -3.04
CA GLY A 145 -10.46 -2.27 -3.51
C GLY A 145 -11.43 -2.79 -4.57
N LEU A 146 -10.93 -3.54 -5.56
CA LEU A 146 -11.75 -4.12 -6.63
C LEU A 146 -12.76 -5.15 -6.11
N GLN A 147 -12.41 -5.96 -5.11
CA GLN A 147 -13.37 -6.88 -4.51
C GLN A 147 -14.35 -6.15 -3.60
N TRP A 148 -13.87 -5.20 -2.80
CA TRP A 148 -14.68 -4.45 -1.85
C TRP A 148 -15.85 -3.72 -2.52
N ASP A 149 -15.62 -3.17 -3.71
CA ASP A 149 -16.68 -2.48 -4.48
C ASP A 149 -17.82 -3.44 -4.87
N LYS A 150 -17.50 -4.71 -5.13
CA LYS A 150 -18.46 -5.78 -5.46
C LYS A 150 -19.22 -6.31 -4.25
N ILE A 151 -18.73 -6.05 -3.03
CA ILE A 151 -19.35 -6.56 -1.80
C ILE A 151 -20.50 -5.64 -1.35
N PRO A 152 -21.71 -6.16 -1.06
CA PRO A 152 -22.82 -5.39 -0.52
C PRO A 152 -22.44 -4.69 0.80
N ARG A 153 -22.91 -3.46 1.02
CA ARG A 153 -22.55 -2.63 2.20
C ARG A 153 -22.65 -3.36 3.54
N ARG A 154 -23.68 -4.20 3.72
CA ARG A 154 -23.92 -4.99 4.95
C ARG A 154 -22.82 -6.02 5.23
N GLN A 155 -22.14 -6.51 4.20
CA GLN A 155 -21.12 -7.56 4.28
C GLN A 155 -19.68 -7.03 4.24
N ARG A 156 -19.48 -5.75 3.87
CA ARG A 156 -18.14 -5.14 3.72
C ARG A 156 -17.28 -5.28 4.97
N LYS A 157 -17.85 -5.01 6.15
CA LYS A 157 -17.12 -5.16 7.42
C LYS A 157 -16.60 -6.59 7.64
N GLY A 158 -17.41 -7.61 7.33
CA GLY A 158 -17.02 -9.01 7.44
C GLY A 158 -15.93 -9.38 6.44
N PHE A 159 -16.06 -8.91 5.20
CA PHE A 159 -15.04 -9.08 4.17
C PHE A 159 -13.71 -8.43 4.58
N ASP A 160 -13.73 -7.19 5.07
CA ASP A 160 -12.54 -6.47 5.53
C ASP A 160 -11.85 -7.18 6.70
N MET A 161 -12.63 -7.74 7.62
CA MET A 161 -12.12 -8.56 8.71
C MET A 161 -11.42 -9.82 8.18
N ILE A 162 -12.08 -10.57 7.30
CA ILE A 162 -11.51 -11.80 6.70
C ILE A 162 -10.20 -11.48 5.97
N VAL A 163 -10.20 -10.45 5.12
CA VAL A 163 -9.02 -10.05 4.36
C VAL A 163 -7.86 -9.67 5.29
N THR A 164 -8.15 -8.88 6.32
CA THR A 164 -7.16 -8.46 7.32
C THR A 164 -6.58 -9.64 8.08
N LEU A 165 -7.41 -10.60 8.49
CA LEU A 165 -6.98 -11.77 9.26
C LEU A 165 -6.15 -12.76 8.43
N ILE A 166 -6.52 -12.98 7.17
CA ILE A 166 -5.75 -13.83 6.25
C ILE A 166 -4.38 -13.19 5.98
N ALA A 167 -4.36 -11.91 5.61
CA ALA A 167 -3.12 -11.19 5.35
C ALA A 167 -2.19 -11.18 6.58
N TRP A 168 -2.75 -10.98 7.78
CA TRP A 168 -1.99 -11.05 9.02
C TRP A 168 -1.45 -12.46 9.31
N SER A 169 -2.24 -13.51 9.05
CA SER A 169 -1.80 -14.90 9.24
C SER A 169 -0.64 -15.27 8.32
N ILE A 170 -0.70 -14.87 7.04
CA ILE A 170 0.40 -15.03 6.06
C ILE A 170 1.66 -14.31 6.56
N TRP A 171 1.50 -13.07 7.02
CA TRP A 171 2.63 -12.28 7.52
C TRP A 171 3.29 -12.91 8.75
N LYS A 172 2.50 -13.47 9.67
CA LYS A 172 3.02 -14.20 10.82
C LYS A 172 3.81 -15.44 10.40
N GLU A 173 3.28 -16.24 9.48
CA GLU A 173 3.99 -17.43 8.97
C GLU A 173 5.34 -17.03 8.38
N ARG A 174 5.34 -16.06 7.45
CA ARG A 174 6.57 -15.60 6.81
C ARG A 174 7.60 -15.16 7.86
N ASN A 175 7.18 -14.41 8.88
CA ASN A 175 8.09 -13.99 9.95
C ASN A 175 8.57 -15.16 10.80
N ALA A 176 7.73 -16.14 11.08
CA ALA A 176 8.16 -17.36 11.77
C ALA A 176 9.25 -18.09 10.99
N GLN A 177 9.13 -18.22 9.66
CA GLN A 177 10.16 -18.85 8.84
C GLN A 177 11.47 -18.04 8.82
N VAL A 178 11.39 -16.71 8.77
CA VAL A 178 12.57 -15.83 8.80
C VAL A 178 13.30 -15.86 10.15
N PHE A 179 12.57 -15.85 11.27
CA PHE A 179 13.18 -15.70 12.61
C PHE A 179 13.38 -17.01 13.36
N ASN A 180 12.60 -18.05 13.07
CA ASN A 180 12.63 -19.31 13.83
C ASN A 180 13.18 -20.50 13.02
N HIS A 181 13.58 -20.31 11.76
CA HIS A 181 14.04 -21.38 10.86
C HIS A 181 13.09 -22.60 10.80
N GLN A 182 11.80 -22.42 11.09
CA GLN A 182 10.82 -23.51 11.04
C GLN A 182 10.40 -23.76 9.60
N ALA A 183 10.46 -25.01 9.14
CA ALA A 183 9.85 -25.44 7.88
C ALA A 183 8.33 -25.26 7.96
N SER A 184 7.70 -24.94 6.82
CA SER A 184 6.31 -24.47 6.76
C SER A 184 5.30 -25.40 7.43
N ALA A 185 4.49 -24.84 8.34
CA ALA A 185 3.39 -25.54 9.00
C ALA A 185 2.21 -25.87 8.07
N TRP A 186 2.15 -25.28 6.87
CA TRP A 186 1.09 -25.52 5.87
C TRP A 186 1.16 -26.90 5.23
N SER A 187 2.33 -27.57 5.31
CA SER A 187 2.51 -28.95 4.85
C SER A 187 1.58 -29.96 5.56
N LEU A 188 1.09 -29.65 6.77
CA LEU A 188 0.20 -30.51 7.55
C LEU A 188 -1.30 -30.28 7.28
N VAL A 189 -1.67 -29.19 6.60
CA VAL A 189 -3.09 -28.87 6.29
C VAL A 189 -3.52 -29.46 4.95
N GLY A 190 -2.57 -29.81 4.07
CA GLY A 190 -2.82 -30.43 2.77
C GLY A 190 -2.83 -31.96 2.77
N SER A 191 -2.24 -32.60 3.77
CA SER A 191 -2.29 -34.06 3.96
C SER A 191 -3.55 -34.42 4.73
N GLY A 192 -4.62 -34.70 3.99
CA GLY A 192 -5.78 -35.43 4.50
C GLY A 192 -5.41 -36.86 4.90
N GLU A 193 -4.64 -37.02 5.97
CA GLU A 193 -4.59 -38.28 6.71
C GLU A 193 -5.78 -38.26 7.67
N GLY A 194 -6.83 -38.96 7.25
CA GLY A 194 -7.98 -39.24 8.10
C GLY A 194 -7.53 -39.92 9.38
N CYS A 195 -7.85 -39.31 10.52
CA CYS A 195 -7.99 -40.04 11.76
C CYS A 195 -9.13 -41.04 11.58
N CYS A 196 -8.78 -42.32 11.47
CA CYS A 196 -9.58 -43.38 12.08
C CYS A 196 -9.43 -43.33 13.60
#